data_AF-A0A6H9LR40-F1
#
_entry.id   AF-A0A6H9LR40-F1
#
_cell.length_a   1.000
_cell.length_b   1.000
_cell.length_c   1.000
_cell.angle_alpha   90.00
_cell.angle_beta   90.00
_cell.angle_gamma   90.00
#
_symmetry.space_group_name_H-M   'P 1'
#
loop_
_entity.id
_entity.type
_entity.pdbx_description
1 polymer ?
#
loop_
_entity_poly.entity_id
_entity_poly.type
_entity_poly.pdbx_seq_one_letter_code
_entity_poly.pdbx_strand_id
1 'polypeptide(L)'
;MIKHIFLFLFCVIFISCSNDSQTTSNDIDIKPTPEINQIEQDAFEVLFNSAQFASIAVGIAGSPPQQVAAFQTILASEYAEYLFQKLQADAKIEGQMYGLCGLYLVNKAYFDSVVSDYYNSNAEVSTFIGCILSSHPVNEIIPSIEDGGWPESYRDCPL
;
A
#
# COMPACT_ATOMS: atom_id res chain seq x y z
N MET A 1 63.39 29.48 -5.04
CA MET A 1 63.44 30.88 -5.51
C MET A 1 62.30 31.04 -6.52
N ILE A 2 61.33 31.89 -6.20
CA ILE A 2 60.01 32.09 -6.81
C ILE A 2 60.12 32.81 -8.16
N LYS A 3 59.12 32.61 -9.07
CA LYS A 3 58.53 33.55 -10.08
C LYS A 3 58.31 32.85 -11.44
N HIS A 4 57.23 32.94 -12.22
CA HIS A 4 56.05 33.82 -12.37
C HIS A 4 54.97 33.01 -13.14
N ILE A 5 53.74 32.85 -12.64
CA ILE A 5 52.49 33.49 -13.15
C ILE A 5 52.59 34.16 -14.53
N PHE A 6 51.85 33.64 -15.51
CA PHE A 6 51.30 34.43 -16.62
C PHE A 6 49.85 34.00 -16.87
N LEU A 7 48.96 34.93 -16.51
CA LEU A 7 47.54 34.95 -16.83
C LEU A 7 47.40 35.35 -18.30
N PHE A 8 46.69 34.58 -19.12
CA PHE A 8 46.11 35.10 -20.36
C PHE A 8 44.63 34.75 -20.43
N LEU A 9 43.87 35.83 -20.51
CA LEU A 9 42.43 35.95 -20.45
C LEU A 9 41.91 36.13 -21.89
N PHE A 10 40.66 35.74 -22.12
CA PHE A 10 39.80 36.05 -23.28
C PHE A 10 40.00 35.28 -24.61
N CYS A 11 39.03 34.42 -24.92
CA CYS A 11 38.27 34.59 -26.17
C CYS A 11 36.83 34.06 -26.00
N VAL A 12 35.89 34.77 -26.62
CA VAL A 12 34.47 34.86 -26.31
C VAL A 12 33.66 34.22 -27.47
N ILE A 13 32.68 33.38 -27.10
CA ILE A 13 31.37 33.10 -27.71
C ILE A 13 31.31 32.92 -29.23
N PHE A 14 30.82 31.78 -29.74
CA PHE A 14 29.95 31.70 -30.94
C PHE A 14 29.11 30.38 -30.99
N ILE A 15 27.78 30.54 -30.93
CA ILE A 15 26.67 29.82 -31.62
C ILE A 15 26.41 28.30 -31.38
N SER A 16 25.30 28.06 -30.69
CA SER A 16 24.08 27.25 -30.99
C SER A 16 24.09 26.03 -31.95
N CYS A 17 23.22 25.09 -31.57
CA CYS A 17 22.59 23.98 -32.31
C CYS A 17 23.37 22.66 -32.40
N SER A 18 22.92 21.64 -31.67
CA SER A 18 21.93 20.69 -32.19
C SER A 18 21.70 19.56 -31.20
N ASN A 19 20.43 19.19 -31.08
CA ASN A 19 19.96 17.89 -30.61
C ASN A 19 20.78 16.77 -31.24
N ASP A 20 21.19 15.79 -30.44
CA ASP A 20 21.14 14.41 -30.90
C ASP A 20 20.58 13.53 -29.79
N SER A 21 19.38 13.03 -30.07
CA SER A 21 18.70 11.96 -29.37
C SER A 21 19.60 10.73 -29.29
N GLN A 22 19.68 10.12 -28.11
CA GLN A 22 19.88 8.67 -28.05
C GLN A 22 18.66 8.05 -27.40
N THR A 23 17.73 7.69 -28.28
CA THR A 23 16.77 6.62 -28.10
C THR A 23 17.55 5.33 -27.85
N THR A 24 17.58 4.85 -26.61
CA THR A 24 17.78 3.43 -26.33
C THR A 24 16.42 2.82 -26.03
N SER A 25 15.82 2.25 -27.07
CA SER A 25 14.74 1.28 -26.95
C SER A 25 15.27 0.11 -26.12
N ASN A 26 14.73 -0.04 -24.92
CA ASN A 26 14.67 -1.30 -24.22
C ASN A 26 13.18 -1.60 -24.06
N ASP A 27 12.64 -2.34 -25.03
CA ASP A 27 11.33 -2.98 -24.91
C ASP A 27 11.41 -4.07 -23.83
N ILE A 28 11.32 -3.63 -22.58
CA ILE A 28 10.79 -4.45 -21.50
C ILE A 28 9.39 -3.92 -21.31
N ASP A 29 8.39 -4.75 -21.59
CA ASP A 29 7.01 -4.55 -21.19
C ASP A 29 6.93 -4.60 -19.64
N ILE A 30 7.49 -3.58 -19.01
CA ILE A 30 7.21 -3.24 -17.63
C ILE A 30 5.90 -2.49 -17.72
N LYS A 31 4.78 -3.18 -17.49
CA LYS A 31 3.50 -2.54 -17.17
C LYS A 31 3.83 -1.41 -16.17
N PRO A 32 3.60 -0.12 -16.52
CA PRO A 32 3.90 0.96 -15.60
C PRO A 32 3.15 0.69 -14.31
N THR A 33 3.87 0.56 -13.21
CA THR A 33 3.25 0.64 -11.89
C THR A 33 2.43 1.92 -11.86
N PRO A 34 1.15 1.89 -11.48
CA PRO A 34 0.36 3.12 -11.38
C PRO A 34 1.13 4.15 -10.52
N GLU A 35 1.10 5.41 -10.93
CA GLU A 35 1.74 6.48 -10.18
C GLU A 35 0.85 6.82 -8.97
N ILE A 36 1.16 6.18 -7.86
CA ILE A 36 0.46 6.34 -6.58
C ILE A 36 1.01 7.58 -5.88
N ASN A 37 0.13 8.42 -5.35
CA ASN A 37 0.59 9.63 -4.67
C ASN A 37 1.19 9.30 -3.29
N GLN A 38 1.95 10.24 -2.69
CA GLN A 38 2.64 9.97 -1.42
C GLN A 38 1.69 9.60 -0.28
N ILE A 39 0.48 10.17 -0.23
CA ILE A 39 -0.50 9.89 0.83
C ILE A 39 -0.99 8.43 0.74
N GLU A 40 -1.26 7.96 -0.47
CA GLU A 40 -1.64 6.57 -0.74
C GLU A 40 -0.48 5.60 -0.47
N GLN A 41 0.75 5.99 -0.82
CA GLN A 41 1.95 5.21 -0.54
C GLN A 41 2.19 5.05 0.97
N ASP A 42 2.08 6.14 1.74
CA ASP A 42 2.23 6.12 3.20
C ASP A 42 1.15 5.24 3.83
N ALA A 43 -0.11 5.35 3.36
CA ALA A 43 -1.20 4.52 3.81
C ALA A 43 -0.98 3.03 3.48
N PHE A 44 -0.50 2.72 2.27
CA PHE A 44 -0.12 1.37 1.88
C PHE A 44 0.97 0.82 2.81
N GLU A 45 2.01 1.58 3.09
CA GLU A 45 3.11 1.15 3.94
C GLU A 45 2.67 0.85 5.38
N VAL A 46 1.71 1.61 5.92
CA VAL A 46 1.10 1.33 7.23
C VAL A 46 0.46 -0.05 7.26
N LEU A 47 -0.35 -0.39 6.26
CA LEU A 47 -1.04 -1.69 6.22
C LEU A 47 -0.10 -2.83 5.86
N PHE A 48 0.82 -2.60 4.92
CA PHE A 48 1.80 -3.58 4.46
C PHE A 48 2.69 -4.07 5.60
N ASN A 49 3.10 -3.15 6.48
CA ASN A 49 3.97 -3.44 7.63
C ASN A 49 3.20 -3.70 8.93
N SER A 50 1.86 -3.72 8.90
CA SER A 50 1.07 -3.87 10.12
C SER A 50 1.36 -5.21 10.80
N ALA A 51 1.56 -5.15 12.12
CA ALA A 51 1.65 -6.33 12.98
C ALA A 51 0.30 -6.69 13.62
N GLN A 52 -0.77 -5.96 13.29
CA GLN A 52 -2.10 -6.16 13.86
C GLN A 52 -3.18 -5.95 12.80
N PHE A 53 -4.21 -6.79 12.83
CA PHE A 53 -5.46 -6.62 12.11
C PHE A 53 -6.49 -5.96 13.04
N ALA A 54 -6.54 -4.64 12.97
CA ALA A 54 -7.33 -3.78 13.84
C ALA A 54 -8.76 -3.53 13.32
N SER A 55 -9.74 -3.64 14.22
CA SER A 55 -11.12 -3.25 13.99
C SER A 55 -11.29 -1.73 14.14
N ILE A 56 -12.42 -1.19 13.66
CA ILE A 56 -12.85 0.18 13.94
C ILE A 56 -13.15 0.44 15.41
N ALA A 57 -13.34 -0.61 16.22
CA ALA A 57 -13.59 -0.49 17.64
C ALA A 57 -12.40 0.21 18.32
N VAL A 58 -12.65 1.41 18.82
CA VAL A 58 -11.67 2.43 19.25
C VAL A 58 -10.67 1.96 20.31
N GLY A 59 -9.42 2.39 20.16
CA GLY A 59 -8.39 2.29 21.21
C GLY A 59 -8.60 3.29 22.36
N ILE A 60 -7.66 3.31 23.31
CA ILE A 60 -7.68 4.27 24.44
C ILE A 60 -7.69 5.70 23.88
N ALA A 61 -8.68 6.51 24.28
CA ALA A 61 -8.97 7.89 23.84
C ALA A 61 -9.92 8.09 22.62
N GLY A 62 -10.51 7.02 22.06
CA GLY A 62 -11.62 7.18 21.10
C GLY A 62 -11.21 7.54 19.68
N SER A 63 -9.92 7.52 19.35
CA SER A 63 -9.44 7.72 17.97
C SER A 63 -9.35 6.39 17.22
N PRO A 64 -9.68 6.34 15.91
CA PRO A 64 -9.47 5.17 15.09
C PRO A 64 -7.98 4.77 15.07
N PRO A 65 -7.66 3.47 15.06
CA PRO A 65 -6.30 3.00 14.81
C PRO A 65 -5.76 3.56 13.49
N GLN A 66 -4.44 3.81 13.40
CA GLN A 66 -3.79 4.33 12.19
C GLN A 66 -4.09 3.47 10.96
N GLN A 67 -4.26 2.16 11.15
CA GLN A 67 -4.63 1.22 10.10
C GLN A 67 -6.03 1.51 9.52
N VAL A 68 -6.99 1.95 10.31
CA VAL A 68 -8.33 2.31 9.81
C VAL A 68 -8.23 3.51 8.88
N ALA A 69 -7.51 4.56 9.29
CA ALA A 69 -7.30 5.75 8.46
C ALA A 69 -6.52 5.42 7.17
N ALA A 70 -5.50 4.57 7.27
CA ALA A 70 -4.75 4.09 6.12
C ALA A 70 -5.63 3.28 5.15
N PHE A 71 -6.46 2.37 5.67
CA PHE A 71 -7.40 1.60 4.87
C PHE A 71 -8.37 2.50 4.10
N GLN A 72 -8.95 3.50 4.77
CA GLN A 72 -9.88 4.44 4.14
C GLN A 72 -9.21 5.32 3.10
N THR A 73 -7.96 5.70 3.34
CA THR A 73 -7.13 6.42 2.36
C THR A 73 -6.93 5.60 1.09
N ILE A 74 -6.58 4.32 1.22
CA ILE A 74 -6.45 3.41 0.07
C ILE A 74 -7.82 3.17 -0.59
N LEU A 75 -8.88 3.00 0.19
CA LEU A 75 -10.23 2.74 -0.32
C LEU A 75 -10.76 3.90 -1.19
N ALA A 76 -10.36 5.14 -0.87
CA ALA A 76 -10.72 6.33 -1.65
C ALA A 76 -9.84 6.53 -2.91
N SER A 77 -8.76 5.76 -3.06
CA SER A 77 -7.84 5.85 -4.20
C SER A 77 -8.46 5.32 -5.49
N GLU A 78 -8.12 5.91 -6.63
CA GLU A 78 -8.41 5.33 -7.94
C GLU A 78 -7.68 3.99 -8.17
N TYR A 79 -6.62 3.72 -7.39
CA TYR A 79 -5.82 2.50 -7.43
C TYR A 79 -6.15 1.52 -6.30
N ALA A 80 -7.27 1.69 -5.60
CA ALA A 80 -7.67 0.87 -4.46
C ALA A 80 -7.55 -0.63 -4.74
N GLU A 81 -8.10 -1.10 -5.87
CA GLU A 81 -8.03 -2.52 -6.25
C GLU A 81 -6.58 -3.01 -6.35
N TYR A 82 -5.72 -2.27 -7.06
CA TYR A 82 -4.32 -2.64 -7.24
C TYR A 82 -3.58 -2.70 -5.90
N LEU A 83 -3.80 -1.71 -5.03
CA LEU A 83 -3.18 -1.63 -3.71
C LEU A 83 -3.63 -2.76 -2.78
N PHE A 84 -4.91 -3.12 -2.79
CA PHE A 84 -5.42 -4.22 -1.98
C PHE A 84 -5.00 -5.60 -2.52
N GLN A 85 -4.88 -5.78 -3.84
CA GLN A 85 -4.25 -6.98 -4.43
C GLN A 85 -2.79 -7.11 -3.97
N LYS A 86 -2.04 -6.00 -3.97
CA LYS A 86 -0.66 -5.93 -3.47
C LYS A 86 -0.57 -6.32 -1.99
N LEU A 87 -1.46 -5.80 -1.14
CA LEU A 87 -1.51 -6.18 0.28
C LEU A 87 -1.83 -7.68 0.45
N GLN A 88 -2.82 -8.18 -0.28
CA GLN A 88 -3.22 -9.60 -0.22
C GLN A 88 -2.09 -10.54 -0.64
N ALA A 89 -1.33 -10.20 -1.67
CA ALA A 89 -0.28 -11.04 -2.22
C ALA A 89 1.04 -10.98 -1.42
N ASP A 90 1.46 -9.76 -1.04
CA ASP A 90 2.86 -9.51 -0.65
C ASP A 90 3.03 -9.18 0.85
N ALA A 91 1.97 -8.83 1.59
CA ALA A 91 2.08 -8.44 2.99
C ALA A 91 2.18 -9.66 3.93
N LYS A 92 2.46 -9.38 5.22
CA LYS A 92 2.26 -10.37 6.29
C LYS A 92 0.77 -10.65 6.51
N ILE A 93 0.45 -11.70 7.25
CA ILE A 93 -0.93 -12.19 7.37
C ILE A 93 -1.92 -11.11 7.83
N GLU A 94 -1.53 -10.20 8.72
CA GLU A 94 -2.35 -9.05 9.13
C GLU A 94 -2.61 -8.07 7.97
N GLY A 95 -1.57 -7.73 7.21
CA GLY A 95 -1.67 -6.91 6.00
C GLY A 95 -2.53 -7.59 4.92
N GLN A 96 -2.42 -8.92 4.79
CA GLN A 96 -3.24 -9.68 3.86
C GLN A 96 -4.72 -9.64 4.24
N MET A 97 -5.07 -9.64 5.53
CA MET A 97 -6.47 -9.49 5.97
C MET A 97 -7.05 -8.14 5.54
N TYR A 98 -6.26 -7.06 5.62
CA TYR A 98 -6.66 -5.77 5.05
C TYR A 98 -6.81 -5.84 3.53
N GLY A 99 -5.89 -6.53 2.84
CA GLY A 99 -6.02 -6.80 1.40
C GLY A 99 -7.35 -7.47 1.06
N LEU A 100 -7.70 -8.56 1.75
CA LEU A 100 -8.96 -9.27 1.58
C LEU A 100 -10.18 -8.37 1.85
N CYS A 101 -10.15 -7.58 2.93
CA CYS A 101 -11.25 -6.67 3.24
C CYS A 101 -11.44 -5.60 2.15
N GLY A 102 -10.35 -5.04 1.65
CA GLY A 102 -10.41 -4.06 0.56
C GLY A 102 -10.92 -4.68 -0.73
N LEU A 103 -10.44 -5.87 -1.08
CA LEU A 103 -10.91 -6.61 -2.26
C LEU A 103 -12.39 -6.97 -2.18
N TYR A 104 -12.90 -7.33 -1.00
CA TYR A 104 -14.33 -7.54 -0.80
C TYR A 104 -15.15 -6.30 -1.23
N LEU A 105 -14.67 -5.10 -0.88
CA LEU A 105 -15.37 -3.84 -1.16
C LEU A 105 -15.21 -3.37 -2.61
N VAL A 106 -14.03 -3.53 -3.23
CA VAL A 106 -13.71 -2.91 -4.52
C VAL A 106 -13.69 -3.89 -5.70
N ASN A 107 -13.41 -5.17 -5.45
CA ASN A 107 -13.42 -6.23 -6.47
C ASN A 107 -13.81 -7.58 -5.85
N LYS A 108 -15.11 -7.74 -5.59
CA LYS A 108 -15.68 -8.94 -4.97
C LYS A 108 -15.36 -10.23 -5.74
N ALA A 109 -15.27 -10.16 -7.08
CA ALA A 109 -14.94 -11.32 -7.91
C ALA A 109 -13.51 -11.81 -7.67
N TYR A 110 -12.55 -10.89 -7.54
CA TYR A 110 -11.18 -11.24 -7.18
C TYR A 110 -11.10 -11.80 -5.76
N PHE A 111 -11.78 -11.16 -4.81
CA PHE A 111 -11.89 -11.66 -3.43
C PHE A 111 -12.37 -13.13 -3.40
N ASP A 112 -13.48 -13.43 -4.08
CA ASP A 112 -14.05 -14.77 -4.14
C ASP A 112 -13.08 -15.80 -4.75
N SER A 113 -12.19 -15.35 -5.65
CA SER A 113 -11.19 -16.23 -6.29
C SER A 113 -10.00 -16.58 -5.39
N VAL A 114 -9.68 -15.75 -4.38
CA VAL A 114 -8.49 -15.91 -3.53
C VAL A 114 -8.81 -16.29 -2.09
N VAL A 115 -10.01 -15.98 -1.59
CA VAL A 115 -10.37 -16.19 -0.18
C VAL A 115 -10.31 -17.67 0.24
N SER A 116 -10.57 -18.58 -0.70
CA SER A 116 -10.55 -20.03 -0.42
C SER A 116 -9.19 -20.55 0.03
N ASP A 117 -8.09 -19.90 -0.37
CA ASP A 117 -6.73 -20.29 0.00
C ASP A 117 -6.47 -20.11 1.51
N TYR A 118 -7.21 -19.21 2.15
CA TYR A 118 -7.05 -18.86 3.56
C TYR A 118 -7.72 -19.86 4.51
N TYR A 119 -8.69 -20.64 4.03
CA TYR A 119 -9.36 -21.67 4.86
C TYR A 119 -8.44 -22.82 5.27
N ASN A 120 -7.40 -23.09 4.48
CA ASN A 120 -6.40 -24.12 4.76
C ASN A 120 -5.13 -23.55 5.42
N SER A 121 -5.11 -22.25 5.71
CA SER A 121 -3.97 -21.61 6.35
C SER A 121 -3.87 -22.03 7.82
N ASN A 122 -2.67 -22.43 8.24
CA ASN A 122 -2.33 -22.64 9.65
C ASN A 122 -1.78 -21.36 10.32
N ALA A 123 -1.82 -20.22 9.63
CA ALA A 123 -1.36 -18.97 10.19
C ALA A 123 -2.36 -18.46 11.23
N GLU A 124 -1.83 -17.74 12.21
CA GLU A 124 -2.64 -16.93 13.11
C GLU A 124 -2.48 -15.46 12.75
N VAL A 125 -3.54 -14.69 12.97
CA VAL A 125 -3.58 -13.25 12.80
C VAL A 125 -3.77 -12.59 14.15
N SER A 126 -2.92 -11.62 14.47
CA SER A 126 -3.09 -10.80 15.67
C SER A 126 -4.19 -9.77 15.43
N THR A 127 -5.34 -9.90 16.07
CA THR A 127 -6.44 -8.93 16.00
C THR A 127 -6.35 -7.88 17.09
N PHE A 128 -6.75 -6.64 16.78
CA PHE A 128 -6.86 -5.56 17.76
C PHE A 128 -8.27 -4.98 17.73
N ILE A 129 -9.08 -5.33 18.73
CA ILE A 129 -10.49 -4.95 18.80
C ILE A 129 -10.70 -4.15 20.09
N GLY A 130 -11.02 -2.86 19.96
CA GLY A 130 -11.11 -1.97 21.11
C GLY A 130 -9.74 -1.79 21.77
N CYS A 131 -9.58 -2.37 22.96
CA CYS A 131 -8.33 -2.40 23.71
C CYS A 131 -7.76 -3.82 23.88
N ILE A 132 -8.32 -4.80 23.17
CA ILE A 132 -7.96 -6.21 23.31
C ILE A 132 -7.12 -6.61 22.11
N LEU A 133 -5.90 -7.07 22.39
CA LEU A 133 -5.06 -7.78 21.44
C LEU A 133 -5.33 -9.29 21.60
N SER A 134 -5.62 -10.00 20.53
CA SER A 134 -5.85 -11.44 20.53
C SER A 134 -5.24 -12.09 19.31
N SER A 135 -4.93 -13.39 19.38
CA SER A 135 -4.44 -14.16 18.24
C SER A 135 -5.54 -15.13 17.84
N HIS A 136 -5.87 -15.16 16.55
CA HIS A 136 -6.88 -16.05 16.00
C HIS A 136 -6.35 -16.81 14.80
N PRO A 137 -6.68 -18.08 14.63
CA PRO A 137 -6.51 -18.77 13.36
C PRO A 137 -7.15 -17.98 12.22
N VAL A 138 -6.46 -17.87 11.09
CA VAL A 138 -6.98 -17.14 9.91
C VAL A 138 -8.35 -17.68 9.48
N ASN A 139 -8.53 -19.00 9.50
CA ASN A 139 -9.79 -19.64 9.11
C ASN A 139 -10.98 -19.31 10.03
N GLU A 140 -10.75 -18.79 11.25
CA GLU A 140 -11.82 -18.26 12.11
C GLU A 140 -12.23 -16.83 11.73
N ILE A 141 -11.32 -16.07 11.08
CA ILE A 141 -11.56 -14.68 10.67
C ILE A 141 -12.24 -14.60 9.31
N ILE A 142 -11.88 -15.50 8.38
CA ILE A 142 -12.41 -15.48 7.00
C ILE A 142 -13.94 -15.44 6.92
N PRO A 143 -14.72 -16.24 7.69
CA PRO A 143 -16.17 -16.17 7.64
C PRO A 143 -16.73 -14.77 7.94
N SER A 144 -16.10 -14.02 8.85
CA SER A 144 -16.48 -12.64 9.18
C SER A 144 -16.02 -11.60 8.16
N ILE A 145 -15.12 -11.98 7.23
CA ILE A 145 -14.79 -11.15 6.07
C ILE A 145 -15.80 -11.43 4.96
N GLU A 146 -16.13 -12.70 4.72
CA GLU A 146 -17.09 -13.13 3.69
C GLU A 146 -18.52 -12.64 3.94
N ASP A 147 -18.94 -12.53 5.21
CA ASP A 147 -20.24 -11.98 5.59
C ASP A 147 -20.30 -10.44 5.59
N GLY A 148 -19.17 -9.78 5.30
CA GLY A 148 -19.03 -8.33 5.31
C GLY A 148 -18.79 -7.70 6.68
N GLY A 149 -18.71 -8.48 7.77
CA GLY A 149 -18.57 -7.97 9.13
C GLY A 149 -17.32 -7.09 9.34
N TRP A 150 -16.17 -7.51 8.81
CA TRP A 150 -14.96 -6.67 8.80
C TRP A 150 -14.97 -5.59 7.71
N PRO A 151 -15.12 -5.93 6.41
CA PRO A 151 -15.01 -4.95 5.33
C PRO A 151 -15.94 -3.75 5.50
N GLU A 152 -17.23 -4.00 5.78
CA GLU A 152 -18.24 -2.94 5.85
C GLU A 152 -18.00 -2.00 7.03
N SER A 153 -17.42 -2.49 8.12
CA SER A 153 -17.08 -1.67 9.28
C SER A 153 -16.12 -0.53 8.93
N TYR A 154 -15.17 -0.75 8.01
CA TYR A 154 -14.22 0.29 7.59
C TYR A 154 -14.86 1.38 6.72
N ARG A 155 -15.97 1.08 6.04
CA ARG A 155 -16.69 2.05 5.21
C ARG A 155 -17.53 3.02 6.05
N ASP A 156 -18.06 2.53 7.16
CA ASP A 156 -19.00 3.28 8.00
C ASP A 156 -18.32 4.16 9.06
N CYS A 157 -16.99 4.12 9.16
CA CYS A 157 -16.23 4.94 10.11
C CYS A 157 -16.00 6.37 9.54
N PRO A 158 -16.51 7.44 10.18
CA PRO A 158 -16.20 8.80 9.74
C PRO A 158 -14.75 9.17 10.07
N LEU A 159 -14.01 9.65 9.07
CA LEU A 159 -12.69 10.28 9.22
C LEU A 159 -12.77 11.64 9.93
#